data_AF-A0A8J2SG68-F1
#
_entry.id   AF-A0A8J2SG68-F1
#
_cell.length_a   1.000
_cell.length_b   1.000
_cell.length_c   1.000
_cell.angle_alpha   90.00
_cell.angle_beta   90.00
_cell.angle_gamma   90.00
#
_symmetry.space_group_name_H-M   'P 1'
#
loop_
_entity.id
_entity.type
_entity.pdbx_description
1 polymer ?
#
loop_
_entity_poly.entity_id
_entity_poly.type
_entity_poly.pdbx_seq_one_letter_code
_entity_poly.pdbx_strand_id
1 'polypeptide(L)'
;MTNAISATINLGFRKTVETMLKLDGVDVNARDDDGRTALGVCVLAAAQSQSRNEARNQLEIGRLLVARGARADALGDARLLQSPLVMPITSLNVAGTDDMYAWYDLLIGAGADPNSTSEVLVDGFRCRMSMLSRVLFFFPVTALITTEKRLALIKLLLRAGANPCVRDQGLDLLRDWGPRSYACTTYSATWALDDAVARAPELADDEHYVAAKCLVKGVVAAGSYKKYVRLPLQELLNLLSLAQRGKLTTTDPVMKALVGVDNHVVWNVFTYWAES
;
A
#
# COMPACT_ATOMS: atom_id res chain seq x y z
N MET A 1 16.76 -27.97 -1.21
CA MET A 1 17.51 -26.69 -1.23
C MET A 1 16.75 -25.56 -0.54
N THR A 2 15.44 -25.43 -0.75
CA THR A 2 14.60 -24.35 -0.20
C THR A 2 14.84 -24.06 1.28
N ASN A 3 14.76 -25.08 2.14
CA ASN A 3 14.91 -24.91 3.60
C ASN A 3 16.30 -24.38 4.00
N ALA A 4 17.35 -24.66 3.21
CA ALA A 4 18.69 -24.11 3.43
C ALA A 4 18.76 -22.62 3.05
N ILE A 5 18.13 -22.22 1.95
CA ILE A 5 18.02 -20.80 1.56
C ILE A 5 17.21 -20.05 2.64
N SER A 6 16.03 -20.53 3.03
CA SER A 6 15.22 -19.94 4.11
C SER A 6 15.98 -19.80 5.43
N ALA A 7 16.77 -20.82 5.83
CA ALA A 7 17.62 -20.74 7.02
C ALA A 7 18.70 -19.65 6.90
N THR A 8 19.39 -19.54 5.75
CA THR A 8 20.39 -18.47 5.55
C THR A 8 19.80 -17.07 5.50
N ILE A 9 18.55 -16.93 5.04
CA ILE A 9 17.80 -15.67 5.05
C ILE A 9 17.45 -15.28 6.49
N ASN A 10 16.89 -16.19 7.29
CA ASN A 10 16.59 -15.94 8.71
C ASN A 10 17.81 -15.47 9.51
N LEU A 11 19.00 -16.01 9.20
CA LEU A 11 20.27 -15.61 9.82
C LEU A 11 20.90 -14.34 9.21
N GLY A 12 20.28 -13.73 8.19
CA GLY A 12 20.78 -12.53 7.53
C GLY A 12 22.08 -12.73 6.73
N PHE A 13 22.42 -13.96 6.33
CA PHE A 13 23.69 -14.27 5.66
C PHE A 13 23.69 -13.87 4.17
N ARG A 14 23.60 -12.56 3.90
CA ARG A 14 23.49 -11.96 2.55
C ARG A 14 24.47 -12.53 1.54
N LYS A 15 25.77 -12.63 1.87
CA LYS A 15 26.80 -13.19 0.96
C LYS A 15 26.55 -14.66 0.61
N THR A 16 26.04 -15.45 1.56
CA THR A 16 25.68 -16.85 1.35
C THR A 16 24.46 -16.96 0.45
N VAL A 17 23.43 -16.15 0.69
CA VAL A 17 22.24 -16.07 -0.19
C VAL A 17 22.63 -15.66 -1.60
N GLU A 18 23.47 -14.62 -1.76
CA GLU A 18 23.96 -14.17 -3.06
C GLU A 18 24.75 -15.26 -3.80
N THR A 19 25.52 -16.07 -3.06
CA THR A 19 26.28 -17.20 -3.63
C THR A 19 25.35 -18.35 -4.01
N MET A 20 24.37 -18.69 -3.18
CA MET A 20 23.36 -19.71 -3.49
C MET A 20 22.53 -19.32 -4.71
N LEU A 21 22.13 -18.06 -4.85
CA LEU A 21 21.41 -17.56 -6.02
C LEU A 21 22.24 -17.60 -7.32
N LYS A 22 23.57 -17.76 -7.26
CA LYS A 22 24.41 -17.94 -8.46
C LYS A 22 24.44 -19.39 -8.97
N LEU A 23 23.84 -20.34 -8.24
CA LEU A 23 23.74 -21.74 -8.68
C LEU A 23 22.59 -21.91 -9.67
N ASP A 24 22.82 -22.70 -10.72
CA ASP A 24 21.79 -23.04 -11.70
C ASP A 24 20.69 -23.91 -11.08
N GLY A 25 19.45 -23.73 -11.56
CA GLY A 25 18.29 -24.52 -11.11
C GLY A 25 17.70 -24.12 -9.74
N VAL A 26 18.15 -23.01 -9.13
CA VAL A 26 17.56 -22.50 -7.89
C VAL A 26 16.21 -21.84 -8.16
N ASP A 27 15.12 -22.50 -7.76
CA ASP A 27 13.79 -21.90 -7.70
C ASP A 27 13.64 -20.98 -6.48
N VAL A 28 13.61 -19.68 -6.72
CA VAL A 28 13.44 -18.62 -5.70
C VAL A 28 12.00 -18.50 -5.17
N ASN A 29 11.04 -19.11 -5.86
CA ASN A 29 9.63 -19.17 -5.47
C ASN A 29 9.27 -20.50 -4.82
N ALA A 30 10.22 -21.43 -4.68
CA ALA A 30 10.03 -22.65 -3.92
C ALA A 30 9.63 -22.32 -2.48
N ARG A 31 8.76 -23.17 -1.93
CA ARG A 31 8.22 -23.04 -0.57
C ARG A 31 8.95 -23.94 0.41
N ASP A 32 9.19 -23.43 1.62
CA ASP A 32 9.67 -24.22 2.75
C ASP A 32 8.55 -25.09 3.37
N ASP A 33 8.88 -25.85 4.41
CA ASP A 33 7.93 -26.77 5.07
C ASP A 33 6.75 -26.04 5.74
N ASP A 34 6.89 -24.73 6.03
CA ASP A 34 5.81 -23.85 6.51
C ASP A 34 5.04 -23.18 5.35
N GLY A 35 5.34 -23.57 4.10
CA GLY A 35 4.74 -23.04 2.87
C GLY A 35 5.29 -21.69 2.42
N ARG A 36 6.28 -21.11 3.10
CA ARG A 36 6.78 -19.74 2.83
C ARG A 36 7.80 -19.74 1.70
N THR A 37 7.75 -18.73 0.83
CA THR A 37 8.83 -18.47 -0.14
C THR A 37 10.00 -17.77 0.52
N ALA A 38 11.17 -17.81 -0.14
CA ALA A 38 12.37 -17.09 0.30
C ALA A 38 12.10 -15.59 0.59
N LEU A 39 11.30 -14.92 -0.25
CA LEU A 39 10.91 -13.52 -0.06
C LEU A 39 10.01 -13.33 1.17
N GLY A 40 9.09 -14.26 1.42
CA GLY A 40 8.24 -14.25 2.63
C GLY A 40 9.03 -14.42 3.92
N VAL A 41 10.01 -15.33 3.93
CA VAL A 41 10.95 -15.53 5.04
C VAL A 41 11.77 -14.25 5.27
N CYS A 42 12.23 -13.60 4.20
CA CYS A 42 13.01 -12.36 4.28
C CYS A 42 12.22 -11.20 4.88
N VAL A 43 10.96 -11.02 4.48
CA VAL A 43 10.05 -10.01 5.07
C VAL A 43 9.79 -10.30 6.55
N LEU A 44 9.59 -11.58 6.93
CA LEU A 44 9.39 -11.98 8.33
C LEU A 44 10.65 -11.73 9.18
N ALA A 45 11.84 -12.04 8.66
CA ALA A 45 13.11 -11.78 9.34
C ALA A 45 13.37 -10.27 9.50
N ALA A 46 13.01 -9.45 8.51
CA ALA A 46 13.06 -7.99 8.62
C ALA A 46 12.12 -7.48 9.73
N ALA A 47 10.90 -8.03 9.79
CA ALA A 47 9.91 -7.75 10.83
C ALA A 47 10.34 -8.19 12.24
N GLN A 48 11.23 -9.17 12.37
CA GLN A 48 11.76 -9.66 13.65
C GLN A 48 13.13 -9.06 14.02
N SER A 49 13.70 -8.23 13.15
CA SER A 49 15.04 -7.66 13.31
C SER A 49 15.15 -6.77 14.56
N GLN A 50 16.19 -6.98 15.35
CA GLN A 50 16.45 -6.23 16.58
C GLN A 50 17.28 -4.95 16.34
N SER A 51 17.76 -4.74 15.10
CA SER A 51 18.49 -3.54 14.72
C SER A 51 18.11 -3.04 13.32
N ARG A 52 18.28 -1.73 13.09
CA ARG A 52 18.09 -1.11 11.77
C ARG A 52 19.02 -1.68 10.70
N ASN A 53 20.24 -2.06 11.07
CA ASN A 53 21.22 -2.64 10.15
C ASN A 53 20.80 -4.05 9.69
N GLU A 54 20.21 -4.83 10.58
CA GLU A 54 19.65 -6.16 10.26
C GLU A 54 18.44 -6.04 9.33
N ALA A 55 17.48 -5.15 9.64
CA ALA A 55 16.32 -4.89 8.79
C ALA A 55 16.70 -4.39 7.37
N ARG A 56 17.76 -3.56 7.27
CA ARG A 56 18.35 -3.12 5.99
C ARG A 56 19.04 -4.25 5.24
N ASN A 57 19.78 -5.09 5.95
CA ASN A 57 20.42 -6.26 5.35
C ASN A 57 19.37 -7.25 4.80
N GLN A 58 18.22 -7.40 5.49
CA GLN A 58 17.07 -8.14 4.95
C GLN A 58 16.47 -7.43 3.72
N LEU A 59 16.29 -6.11 3.73
CA LEU A 59 15.80 -5.37 2.54
C LEU A 59 16.69 -5.63 1.31
N GLU A 60 18.00 -5.65 1.50
CA GLU A 60 18.98 -5.95 0.45
C GLU A 60 18.91 -7.41 -0.04
N ILE A 61 18.65 -8.37 0.86
CA ILE A 61 18.36 -9.77 0.49
C ILE A 61 17.04 -9.84 -0.30
N GLY A 62 16.00 -9.11 0.12
CA GLY A 62 14.74 -8.98 -0.61
C GLY A 62 14.93 -8.46 -2.03
N ARG A 63 15.76 -7.42 -2.21
CA ARG A 63 16.12 -6.89 -3.55
C ARG A 63 16.81 -7.95 -4.41
N LEU A 64 17.75 -8.72 -3.85
CA LEU A 64 18.42 -9.82 -4.57
C LEU A 64 17.43 -10.90 -5.01
N LEU A 65 16.46 -11.25 -4.16
CA LEU A 65 15.42 -12.24 -4.48
C LEU A 65 14.49 -11.76 -5.58
N VAL A 66 13.97 -10.54 -5.49
CA VAL A 66 13.09 -9.93 -6.50
C VAL A 66 13.82 -9.77 -7.84
N ALA A 67 15.10 -9.38 -7.83
CA ALA A 67 15.93 -9.33 -9.04
C ALA A 67 16.17 -10.70 -9.70
N ARG A 68 15.87 -11.81 -9.00
CA ARG A 68 15.87 -13.18 -9.56
C ARG A 68 14.46 -13.72 -9.83
N GLY A 69 13.43 -12.88 -9.80
CA GLY A 69 12.05 -13.25 -10.09
C GLY A 69 11.27 -13.84 -8.92
N ALA A 70 11.69 -13.57 -7.68
CA ALA A 70 10.85 -13.89 -6.51
C ALA A 70 9.58 -13.03 -6.52
N ARG A 71 8.42 -13.69 -6.44
CA ARG A 71 7.11 -13.05 -6.46
C ARG A 71 6.60 -12.78 -5.05
N ALA A 72 5.97 -11.63 -4.86
CA ALA A 72 5.40 -11.25 -3.58
C ALA A 72 4.02 -11.87 -3.32
N ASP A 73 3.26 -12.26 -4.35
CA ASP A 73 1.96 -12.92 -4.22
C ASP A 73 2.01 -14.39 -3.73
N ALA A 74 3.20 -15.00 -3.71
CA ALA A 74 3.38 -16.44 -3.51
C ALA A 74 3.46 -16.89 -2.04
N LEU A 75 3.06 -16.08 -1.05
CA LEU A 75 3.18 -16.43 0.37
C LEU A 75 2.42 -17.70 0.78
N GLY A 76 2.91 -18.34 1.84
CA GLY A 76 2.43 -19.62 2.35
C GLY A 76 1.11 -19.57 3.11
N ASP A 77 0.61 -20.74 3.47
CA ASP A 77 -0.70 -20.96 4.11
C ASP A 77 -0.76 -20.53 5.59
N ALA A 78 0.22 -19.75 6.04
CA ALA A 78 0.31 -19.21 7.39
C ALA A 78 -0.83 -18.20 7.62
N ARG A 79 -1.86 -18.62 8.37
CA ARG A 79 -3.14 -17.90 8.57
C ARG A 79 -3.07 -16.42 8.98
N LEU A 80 -1.94 -15.95 9.50
CA LEU A 80 -1.73 -14.55 9.93
C LEU A 80 -0.94 -13.70 8.92
N LEU A 81 -0.36 -14.30 7.87
CA LEU A 81 0.65 -13.69 7.00
C LEU A 81 0.34 -13.87 5.50
N GLN A 82 -0.94 -13.88 5.12
CA GLN A 82 -1.37 -14.11 3.72
C GLN A 82 -0.96 -13.00 2.71
N SER A 83 -0.36 -11.90 3.16
CA SER A 83 0.15 -10.85 2.27
C SER A 83 1.46 -10.26 2.81
N PRO A 84 2.50 -10.10 1.99
CA PRO A 84 3.79 -9.58 2.45
C PRO A 84 3.71 -8.09 2.77
N LEU A 85 2.73 -7.38 2.19
CA LEU A 85 2.47 -5.97 2.47
C LEU A 85 2.04 -5.75 3.92
N VAL A 86 1.55 -6.77 4.63
CA VAL A 86 1.08 -6.68 6.02
C VAL A 86 2.22 -6.39 7.00
N MET A 87 3.31 -7.15 6.84
CA MET A 87 4.42 -7.21 7.81
C MET A 87 5.14 -5.87 8.04
N PRO A 88 5.41 -5.05 7.01
CA PRO A 88 6.07 -3.76 7.19
C PRO A 88 5.41 -2.81 8.20
N ILE A 89 4.07 -2.71 8.24
CA ILE A 89 3.36 -1.84 9.21
C ILE A 89 3.45 -2.36 10.64
N THR A 90 3.27 -3.67 10.83
CA THR A 90 3.08 -4.23 12.18
C THR A 90 4.37 -4.42 12.94
N SER A 91 5.52 -4.44 12.25
CA SER A 91 6.71 -5.08 12.79
C SER A 91 8.04 -4.39 12.47
N LEU A 92 8.13 -3.51 11.46
CA LEU A 92 9.38 -2.76 11.17
C LEU A 92 9.61 -1.55 12.11
N ASN A 93 9.27 -1.71 13.38
CA ASN A 93 9.46 -0.70 14.43
C ASN A 93 10.93 -0.23 14.51
N VAL A 94 11.88 -1.16 14.35
CA VAL A 94 13.33 -0.87 14.45
C VAL A 94 13.95 -0.38 13.14
N ALA A 95 13.29 -0.58 11.99
CA ALA A 95 13.85 -0.18 10.70
C ALA A 95 13.76 1.34 10.47
N GLY A 96 12.81 2.02 11.11
CA GLY A 96 12.48 3.41 10.81
C GLY A 96 11.67 3.55 9.52
N THR A 97 11.13 4.74 9.29
CA THR A 97 10.12 4.99 8.25
C THR A 97 10.62 4.71 6.84
N ASP A 98 11.79 5.20 6.45
CA ASP A 98 12.28 5.07 5.07
C ASP A 98 12.52 3.61 4.64
N ASP A 99 13.02 2.78 5.56
CA ASP A 99 13.30 1.37 5.29
C ASP A 99 11.97 0.58 5.17
N MET A 100 10.91 0.97 5.90
CA MET A 100 9.55 0.47 5.69
C MET A 100 8.98 0.86 4.32
N TYR A 101 9.20 2.10 3.84
CA TYR A 101 8.79 2.52 2.49
C TYR A 101 9.46 1.71 1.41
N ALA A 102 10.77 1.46 1.54
CA ALA A 102 11.53 0.68 0.59
C ALA A 102 11.03 -0.78 0.51
N TRP A 103 10.53 -1.34 1.61
CA TRP A 103 9.83 -2.64 1.59
C TRP A 103 8.50 -2.60 0.82
N TYR A 104 7.67 -1.58 1.02
CA TYR A 104 6.42 -1.44 0.26
C TYR A 104 6.65 -1.30 -1.24
N ASP A 105 7.58 -0.43 -1.63
CA ASP A 105 7.97 -0.20 -3.02
C ASP A 105 8.50 -1.48 -3.67
N LEU A 106 9.41 -2.19 -2.99
CA LEU A 106 9.95 -3.47 -3.43
C LEU A 106 8.85 -4.54 -3.62
N LEU A 107 7.93 -4.68 -2.67
CA LEU A 107 6.89 -5.71 -2.70
C LEU A 107 5.82 -5.42 -3.76
N ILE A 108 5.39 -4.17 -3.90
CA ILE A 108 4.47 -3.75 -4.97
C ILE A 108 5.12 -3.94 -6.33
N GLY A 109 6.39 -3.53 -6.50
CA GLY A 109 7.17 -3.79 -7.72
C GLY A 109 7.36 -5.29 -8.03
N ALA A 110 7.40 -6.13 -7.00
CA ALA A 110 7.43 -7.60 -7.11
C ALA A 110 6.03 -8.25 -7.27
N GLY A 111 5.00 -7.45 -7.58
CA GLY A 111 3.66 -7.92 -7.92
C GLY A 111 2.74 -8.24 -6.73
N ALA A 112 3.01 -7.69 -5.54
CA ALA A 112 2.09 -7.84 -4.41
C ALA A 112 0.75 -7.13 -4.68
N ASP A 113 -0.37 -7.83 -4.52
CA ASP A 113 -1.70 -7.23 -4.66
C ASP A 113 -1.97 -6.23 -3.51
N PRO A 114 -2.14 -4.92 -3.78
CA PRO A 114 -2.43 -3.93 -2.76
C PRO A 114 -3.87 -4.04 -2.21
N ASN A 115 -4.73 -4.84 -2.83
CA ASN A 115 -6.07 -5.18 -2.34
C ASN A 115 -6.08 -6.43 -1.45
N SER A 116 -4.93 -7.09 -1.27
CA SER A 116 -4.82 -8.23 -0.38
C SER A 116 -5.27 -7.87 1.04
N THR A 117 -6.05 -8.79 1.63
CA THR A 117 -6.71 -8.61 2.92
C THR A 117 -6.25 -9.67 3.91
N SER A 118 -6.18 -9.31 5.19
CA SER A 118 -5.61 -10.17 6.23
C SER A 118 -6.18 -9.85 7.61
N GLU A 119 -6.18 -10.83 8.52
CA GLU A 119 -6.74 -10.69 9.87
C GLU A 119 -5.91 -9.72 10.75
N VAL A 120 -6.59 -8.68 11.26
CA VAL A 120 -6.15 -7.78 12.34
C VAL A 120 -6.90 -8.17 13.61
N LEU A 121 -6.28 -7.98 14.78
CA LEU A 121 -7.03 -7.85 16.03
C LEU A 121 -7.32 -6.37 16.29
N VAL A 122 -8.59 -5.98 16.23
CA VAL A 122 -9.08 -4.63 16.53
C VAL A 122 -9.97 -4.74 17.76
N ASP A 123 -9.57 -4.10 18.87
CA ASP A 123 -10.31 -4.08 20.14
C ASP A 123 -10.74 -5.48 20.64
N GLY A 124 -9.93 -6.50 20.34
CA GLY A 124 -10.17 -7.92 20.68
C GLY A 124 -10.89 -8.73 19.60
N PHE A 125 -11.43 -8.09 18.56
CA PHE A 125 -12.17 -8.73 17.46
C PHE A 125 -11.25 -9.03 16.26
N ARG A 126 -11.54 -10.14 15.54
CA ARG A 126 -10.82 -10.50 14.30
C ARG A 126 -11.46 -9.82 13.09
N CYS A 127 -10.79 -8.79 12.58
CA CYS A 127 -11.23 -8.03 11.42
C CYS A 127 -10.34 -8.35 10.23
N ARG A 128 -10.90 -8.88 9.14
CA ARG A 128 -10.15 -9.03 7.89
C ARG A 128 -10.08 -7.66 7.22
N MET A 129 -8.89 -7.06 7.10
CA MET A 129 -8.72 -5.70 6.57
C MET A 129 -7.77 -5.65 5.39
N SER A 130 -8.09 -4.82 4.39
CA SER A 130 -7.21 -4.47 3.27
C SER A 130 -6.00 -3.67 3.75
N MET A 131 -4.93 -3.68 2.96
CA MET A 131 -3.72 -2.91 3.30
C MET A 131 -3.97 -1.41 3.43
N LEU A 132 -4.81 -0.85 2.58
CA LEU A 132 -5.20 0.55 2.67
C LEU A 132 -6.04 0.82 3.93
N SER A 133 -7.02 -0.02 4.24
CA SER A 133 -7.82 0.06 5.47
C SER A 133 -6.92 0.01 6.72
N ARG A 134 -5.89 -0.85 6.73
CA ARG A 134 -4.91 -0.97 7.82
C ARG A 134 -4.07 0.30 8.02
N VAL A 135 -3.48 0.86 6.96
CA VAL A 135 -2.69 2.11 7.03
C VAL A 135 -3.51 3.25 7.65
N LEU A 136 -4.79 3.33 7.28
CA LEU A 136 -5.73 4.36 7.73
C LEU A 136 -6.23 4.10 9.15
N PHE A 137 -6.50 2.85 9.53
CA PHE A 137 -6.98 2.51 10.87
C PHE A 137 -5.93 2.80 11.96
N PHE A 138 -4.67 2.47 11.69
CA PHE A 138 -3.55 2.69 12.60
C PHE A 138 -2.99 4.13 12.57
N PHE A 139 -3.69 5.09 11.94
CA PHE A 139 -3.29 6.51 11.94
C PHE A 139 -3.00 7.07 13.34
N PRO A 140 -3.87 6.86 14.35
CA PRO A 140 -3.64 7.40 15.70
C PRO A 140 -2.56 6.66 16.50
N VAL A 141 -2.38 5.36 16.23
CA VAL A 141 -1.80 4.43 17.22
C VAL A 141 -0.28 4.26 17.05
N THR A 142 0.24 4.30 15.83
CA THR A 142 1.65 4.01 15.57
C THR A 142 2.51 5.27 15.52
N ALA A 143 3.07 5.69 16.66
CA ALA A 143 4.10 6.74 16.75
C ALA A 143 5.35 6.52 15.86
N LEU A 144 5.42 5.37 15.20
CA LEU A 144 6.50 4.87 14.35
C LEU A 144 6.53 5.51 12.95
N ILE A 145 5.45 6.17 12.53
CA ILE A 145 5.33 6.77 11.19
C ILE A 145 4.71 8.16 11.33
N THR A 146 5.41 9.20 10.86
CA THR A 146 4.88 10.57 10.78
C THR A 146 3.66 10.63 9.86
N THR A 147 2.87 11.70 9.91
CA THR A 147 1.63 11.86 9.12
C THR A 147 1.88 12.24 7.65
N GLU A 148 3.07 12.77 7.33
CA GLU A 148 3.62 13.01 5.98
C GLU A 148 4.04 11.70 5.28
N LYS A 149 4.79 10.87 6.03
CA LYS A 149 4.79 9.42 5.86
C LYS A 149 3.35 8.92 6.18
N ARG A 150 2.95 7.67 5.98
CA ARG A 150 1.50 7.29 5.80
C ARG A 150 0.83 7.98 4.60
N LEU A 151 0.73 9.31 4.48
CA LEU A 151 0.16 9.97 3.30
C LEU A 151 0.89 9.56 2.01
N ALA A 152 2.22 9.54 2.03
CA ALA A 152 2.99 9.01 0.89
C ALA A 152 2.75 7.50 0.64
N LEU A 153 2.50 6.69 1.67
CA LEU A 153 2.18 5.26 1.56
C LEU A 153 0.76 5.02 1.03
N ILE A 154 -0.20 5.86 1.43
CA ILE A 154 -1.57 5.89 0.90
C ILE A 154 -1.53 6.24 -0.58
N LYS A 155 -0.74 7.26 -0.97
CA LYS A 155 -0.48 7.58 -2.38
C LYS A 155 0.13 6.39 -3.13
N LEU A 156 1.14 5.72 -2.56
CA LEU A 156 1.78 4.53 -3.14
C LEU A 156 0.78 3.37 -3.37
N LEU A 157 0.00 3.01 -2.35
CA LEU A 157 -1.00 1.95 -2.42
C LEU A 157 -2.10 2.27 -3.44
N LEU A 158 -2.62 3.51 -3.44
CA LEU A 158 -3.64 3.95 -4.39
C LEU A 158 -3.09 3.98 -5.84
N ARG A 159 -1.84 4.41 -6.04
CA ARG A 159 -1.13 4.32 -7.34
C ARG A 159 -1.00 2.86 -7.82
N ALA A 160 -0.70 1.94 -6.92
CA ALA A 160 -0.62 0.51 -7.19
C ALA A 160 -1.98 -0.14 -7.51
N GLY A 161 -3.10 0.55 -7.28
CA GLY A 161 -4.45 0.04 -7.54
C GLY A 161 -5.19 -0.47 -6.30
N ALA A 162 -4.81 -0.04 -5.09
CA ALA A 162 -5.62 -0.26 -3.89
C ALA A 162 -7.01 0.37 -4.07
N ASN A 163 -8.04 -0.41 -3.77
CA ASN A 163 -9.43 -0.01 -3.85
C ASN A 163 -9.94 0.42 -2.45
N PRO A 164 -10.23 1.71 -2.21
CA PRO A 164 -10.74 2.20 -0.92
C PRO A 164 -12.13 1.66 -0.57
N CYS A 165 -12.85 1.08 -1.53
CA CYS A 165 -14.17 0.50 -1.37
C CYS A 165 -14.15 -1.02 -1.09
N VAL A 166 -12.99 -1.64 -0.85
CA VAL A 166 -12.93 -3.05 -0.42
C VAL A 166 -13.78 -3.22 0.85
N ARG A 167 -14.83 -4.04 0.74
CA ARG A 167 -15.71 -4.38 1.86
C ARG A 167 -15.13 -5.54 2.64
N ASP A 168 -14.17 -5.16 3.46
CA ASP A 168 -13.59 -5.95 4.53
C ASP A 168 -14.69 -6.49 5.46
N GLN A 169 -14.84 -7.82 5.54
CA GLN A 169 -15.81 -8.50 6.39
C GLN A 169 -15.22 -8.73 7.79
N GLY A 170 -15.91 -8.24 8.82
CA GLY A 170 -15.67 -8.69 10.20
C GLY A 170 -15.99 -10.19 10.32
N LEU A 171 -14.99 -10.98 10.72
CA LEU A 171 -15.15 -12.40 11.00
C LEU A 171 -15.47 -12.52 12.49
N ASP A 172 -16.76 -12.39 12.81
CA ASP A 172 -17.30 -12.46 14.17
C ASP A 172 -17.25 -13.92 14.67
N LEU A 173 -16.04 -14.39 14.96
CA LEU A 173 -15.71 -15.77 15.33
C LEU A 173 -15.96 -16.06 16.82
N LEU A 174 -16.46 -15.09 17.58
CA LEU A 174 -16.92 -15.26 18.96
C LEU A 174 -18.34 -15.85 18.99
N ARG A 175 -18.41 -17.16 18.74
CA ARG A 175 -19.41 -18.06 19.36
C ARG A 175 -19.46 -17.77 20.88
N ASP A 176 -20.59 -17.76 21.60
CA ASP A 176 -21.83 -18.55 21.45
C ASP A 176 -23.14 -17.75 21.77
N TRP A 177 -23.12 -16.41 21.80
CA TRP A 177 -24.20 -15.60 22.42
C TRP A 177 -25.44 -15.29 21.55
N GLY A 178 -26.05 -16.35 21.00
CA GLY A 178 -27.47 -16.37 20.62
C GLY A 178 -27.86 -15.81 19.23
N PRO A 179 -29.13 -15.99 18.82
CA PRO A 179 -29.59 -15.77 17.44
C PRO A 179 -29.92 -14.30 17.11
N ARG A 180 -29.10 -13.34 17.57
CA ARG A 180 -29.26 -11.93 17.17
C ARG A 180 -28.53 -11.68 15.86
N SER A 181 -29.23 -11.03 14.93
CA SER A 181 -28.71 -10.63 13.62
C SER A 181 -27.46 -9.74 13.76
N TYR A 182 -26.27 -10.32 13.67
CA TYR A 182 -25.01 -9.59 13.65
C TYR A 182 -24.94 -8.76 12.36
N ALA A 183 -24.97 -7.43 12.51
CA ALA A 183 -24.70 -6.51 11.41
C ALA A 183 -23.22 -6.65 11.05
N CYS A 184 -22.91 -7.18 9.87
CA CYS A 184 -21.53 -7.32 9.41
C CYS A 184 -20.92 -5.93 9.21
N THR A 185 -20.11 -5.49 10.17
CA THR A 185 -19.41 -4.19 10.11
C THR A 185 -18.42 -4.22 8.96
N THR A 186 -18.66 -3.42 7.92
CA THR A 186 -17.79 -3.35 6.74
C THR A 186 -16.71 -2.29 6.94
N TYR A 187 -15.45 -2.70 7.05
CA TYR A 187 -14.32 -1.81 7.37
C TYR A 187 -13.71 -1.16 6.11
N SER A 188 -14.41 -0.18 5.52
CA SER A 188 -13.89 0.57 4.37
C SER A 188 -12.74 1.51 4.75
N ALA A 189 -11.97 1.96 3.75
CA ALA A 189 -10.95 3.00 3.94
C ALA A 189 -11.54 4.32 4.50
N THR A 190 -12.77 4.68 4.09
CA THR A 190 -13.48 5.84 4.64
C THR A 190 -13.91 5.65 6.09
N TRP A 191 -14.38 4.46 6.46
CA TRP A 191 -14.68 4.13 7.86
C TRP A 191 -13.41 4.26 8.72
N ALA A 192 -12.30 3.66 8.29
CA ALA A 192 -11.03 3.68 9.03
C ALA A 192 -10.49 5.09 9.26
N LEU A 193 -10.75 6.02 8.32
CA LEU A 193 -10.48 7.44 8.50
C LEU A 193 -11.40 8.06 9.57
N ASP A 194 -12.71 7.98 9.43
CA ASP A 194 -13.66 8.63 10.35
C ASP A 194 -13.51 8.09 11.79
N ASP A 195 -13.26 6.79 11.93
CA ASP A 195 -12.92 6.07 13.16
C ASP A 195 -11.58 6.52 13.79
N ALA A 196 -10.56 6.82 12.97
CA ALA A 196 -9.29 7.39 13.46
C ALA A 196 -9.48 8.78 14.12
N VAL A 197 -10.34 9.65 13.57
CA VAL A 197 -10.66 10.96 14.18
C VAL A 197 -11.49 10.78 15.45
N ALA A 198 -12.38 9.79 15.49
CA ALA A 198 -13.15 9.49 16.71
C ALA A 198 -12.24 9.06 17.88
N ARG A 199 -11.13 8.38 17.61
CA ARG A 199 -10.09 8.05 18.62
C ARG A 199 -9.13 9.18 18.94
N ALA A 200 -8.80 10.03 17.96
CA ALA A 200 -7.82 11.10 18.07
C ALA A 200 -8.35 12.36 17.35
N PRO A 201 -9.16 13.19 18.03
CA PRO A 201 -9.82 14.35 17.42
C PRO A 201 -8.85 15.36 16.81
N GLU A 202 -7.63 15.47 17.32
CA GLU A 202 -6.55 16.32 16.81
C GLU A 202 -6.15 15.99 15.36
N LEU A 203 -6.40 14.77 14.88
CA LEU A 203 -6.21 14.42 13.48
C LEU A 203 -7.14 15.19 12.54
N ALA A 204 -8.25 15.75 13.02
CA ALA A 204 -9.12 16.59 12.20
C ALA A 204 -8.40 17.83 11.65
N ASP A 205 -7.37 18.32 12.34
CA ASP A 205 -6.59 19.51 11.99
C ASP A 205 -5.17 19.17 11.45
N ASP A 206 -4.73 17.91 11.46
CA ASP A 206 -3.45 17.48 10.86
C ASP A 206 -3.52 17.56 9.32
N GLU A 207 -2.66 18.39 8.73
CA GLU A 207 -2.64 18.68 7.28
C GLU A 207 -2.57 17.40 6.43
N HIS A 208 -1.74 16.44 6.83
CA HIS A 208 -1.49 15.25 6.04
C HIS A 208 -2.60 14.20 6.20
N TYR A 209 -3.23 14.13 7.37
CA TYR A 209 -4.45 13.36 7.60
C TYR A 209 -5.62 13.95 6.78
N VAL A 210 -5.82 15.27 6.82
CA VAL A 210 -6.84 15.95 5.99
C VAL A 210 -6.59 15.70 4.51
N ALA A 211 -5.34 15.81 4.05
CA ALA A 211 -4.96 15.48 2.67
C ALA A 211 -5.24 14.00 2.33
N ALA A 212 -4.95 13.05 3.25
CA ALA A 212 -5.28 11.65 3.07
C ALA A 212 -6.79 11.40 2.98
N LYS A 213 -7.58 12.07 3.83
CA LYS A 213 -9.05 11.98 3.86
C LYS A 213 -9.68 12.52 2.58
N CYS A 214 -9.21 13.67 2.10
CA CYS A 214 -9.61 14.26 0.83
C CYS A 214 -9.23 13.36 -0.36
N LEU A 215 -8.01 12.82 -0.37
CA LEU A 215 -7.54 11.89 -1.40
C LEU A 215 -8.40 10.63 -1.47
N VAL A 216 -8.63 9.95 -0.33
CA VAL A 216 -9.45 8.73 -0.30
C VAL A 216 -10.88 9.01 -0.75
N LYS A 217 -11.52 10.08 -0.24
CA LYS A 217 -12.88 10.48 -0.68
C LYS A 217 -12.94 10.80 -2.18
N GLY A 218 -11.94 11.50 -2.72
CA GLY A 218 -11.83 11.80 -4.14
C GLY A 218 -11.65 10.55 -5.01
N VAL A 219 -10.84 9.59 -4.57
CA VAL A 219 -10.67 8.31 -5.28
C VAL A 219 -11.94 7.46 -5.23
N VAL A 220 -12.65 7.43 -4.10
CA VAL A 220 -13.96 6.77 -3.99
C VAL A 220 -14.96 7.38 -4.98
N ALA A 221 -15.06 8.72 -5.02
CA ALA A 221 -15.97 9.42 -5.94
C ALA A 221 -15.62 9.21 -7.42
N ALA A 222 -14.33 9.18 -7.76
CA ALA A 222 -13.85 8.91 -9.12
C ALA A 222 -13.93 7.41 -9.51
N GLY A 223 -14.06 6.51 -8.54
CA GLY A 223 -14.06 5.06 -8.69
C GLY A 223 -12.69 4.42 -8.94
N SER A 224 -11.61 5.18 -9.17
CA SER A 224 -10.23 4.69 -9.12
C SER A 224 -9.22 5.83 -9.05
N TYR A 225 -8.00 5.55 -8.55
CA TYR A 225 -6.94 6.56 -8.45
C TYR A 225 -6.57 7.15 -9.83
N LYS A 226 -6.47 6.28 -10.85
CA LYS A 226 -6.19 6.70 -12.23
C LYS A 226 -7.26 7.62 -12.80
N LYS A 227 -8.54 7.43 -12.42
CA LYS A 227 -9.61 8.38 -12.79
C LYS A 227 -9.50 9.68 -12.01
N TYR A 228 -9.29 9.60 -10.69
CA TYR A 228 -9.17 10.76 -9.81
C TYR A 228 -8.07 11.75 -10.26
N VAL A 229 -6.85 11.26 -10.53
CA VAL A 229 -5.74 12.09 -11.02
C VAL A 229 -6.04 12.75 -12.38
N ARG A 230 -6.92 12.14 -13.19
CA ARG A 230 -7.33 12.66 -14.51
C ARG A 230 -8.51 13.62 -14.46
N LEU A 231 -9.25 13.73 -13.35
CA LEU A 231 -10.42 14.60 -13.25
C LEU A 231 -10.08 16.09 -13.51
N PRO A 232 -9.06 16.71 -12.87
CA PRO A 232 -8.74 18.11 -13.12
C PRO A 232 -8.32 18.37 -14.57
N LEU A 233 -7.62 17.42 -15.20
CA LEU A 233 -7.24 17.51 -16.61
C LEU A 233 -8.46 17.36 -17.54
N GLN A 234 -9.41 16.49 -17.20
CA GLN A 234 -10.66 16.35 -17.95
C GLN A 234 -11.54 17.61 -17.83
N GLU A 235 -11.61 18.21 -16.64
CA GLU A 235 -12.27 19.50 -16.41
C GLU A 235 -11.60 20.63 -17.19
N LEU A 236 -10.27 20.72 -17.15
CA LEU A 236 -9.49 21.67 -17.95
C LEU A 236 -9.77 21.53 -19.45
N LEU A 237 -9.71 20.31 -20.00
CA LEU A 237 -10.01 20.07 -21.42
C LEU A 237 -11.46 20.39 -21.77
N ASN A 238 -12.42 20.16 -20.87
CA ASN A 238 -13.81 20.57 -21.08
C ASN A 238 -13.94 22.10 -21.16
N LEU A 239 -13.29 22.83 -20.25
CA LEU A 239 -13.26 24.31 -20.25
C LEU A 239 -12.55 24.87 -21.49
N LEU A 240 -11.41 24.31 -21.89
CA LEU A 240 -10.69 24.68 -23.11
C LEU A 240 -11.54 24.44 -24.35
N SER A 241 -12.21 23.28 -24.43
CA SER A 241 -13.12 22.96 -25.53
C SER A 241 -14.33 23.91 -25.58
N LEU A 242 -14.83 24.41 -24.45
CA LEU A 242 -15.87 25.44 -24.43
C LEU A 242 -15.34 26.80 -24.90
N ALA A 243 -14.13 27.19 -24.47
CA ALA A 243 -13.49 28.44 -24.88
C ALA A 243 -13.15 28.46 -26.38
N GLN A 244 -12.59 27.35 -26.91
CA GLN A 244 -12.33 27.14 -28.35
C GLN A 244 -13.59 27.27 -29.21
N ARG A 245 -14.75 26.88 -28.68
CA ARG A 245 -16.05 27.01 -29.35
C ARG A 245 -16.74 28.37 -29.11
N GLY A 246 -16.06 29.34 -28.50
CA GLY A 246 -16.61 30.65 -28.16
C GLY A 246 -17.72 30.61 -27.10
N LYS A 247 -17.92 29.47 -26.42
CA LYS A 247 -18.98 29.26 -25.41
C LYS A 247 -18.56 29.64 -23.99
N LEU A 248 -17.28 29.91 -23.78
CA LEU A 248 -16.73 30.35 -22.51
C LEU A 248 -15.72 31.49 -22.75
N THR A 249 -16.03 32.67 -22.23
CA THR A 249 -15.05 33.78 -22.14
C THR A 249 -14.28 33.65 -20.84
N THR A 250 -12.96 33.61 -20.91
CA THR A 250 -12.08 33.57 -19.74
C THR A 250 -11.21 34.82 -19.66
N THR A 251 -11.01 35.34 -18.44
CA THR A 251 -10.05 36.42 -18.16
C THR A 251 -8.66 35.87 -17.85
N ASP A 252 -8.56 34.62 -17.40
CA ASP A 252 -7.34 33.96 -16.94
C ASP A 252 -6.28 33.87 -18.07
N PRO A 253 -5.03 34.29 -17.82
CA PRO A 253 -4.00 34.36 -18.85
C PRO A 253 -3.49 32.99 -19.29
N VAL A 254 -3.46 31.99 -18.41
CA VAL A 254 -3.02 30.61 -18.72
C VAL A 254 -4.07 29.95 -19.62
N MET A 255 -5.34 30.04 -19.25
CA MET A 255 -6.44 29.56 -20.08
C MET A 255 -6.45 30.24 -21.44
N LYS A 256 -6.28 31.57 -21.53
CA LYS A 256 -6.16 32.29 -22.81
C LYS A 256 -5.04 31.76 -23.69
N ALA A 257 -3.86 31.53 -23.12
CA ALA A 257 -2.73 30.97 -23.86
C ALA A 257 -3.02 29.54 -24.38
N LEU A 258 -3.76 28.75 -23.61
CA LEU A 258 -4.15 27.38 -23.96
C LEU A 258 -5.30 27.28 -24.97
N VAL A 259 -6.15 28.31 -25.17
CA VAL A 259 -7.30 28.23 -26.12
C VAL A 259 -6.85 27.85 -27.54
N GLY A 260 -5.67 28.29 -27.98
CA GLY A 260 -5.13 27.95 -29.31
C GLY A 260 -4.40 26.60 -29.41
N VAL A 261 -4.22 25.87 -28.30
CA VAL A 261 -3.41 24.64 -28.24
C VAL A 261 -4.29 23.41 -28.46
N ASP A 262 -3.80 22.44 -29.24
CA ASP A 262 -4.50 21.18 -29.46
C ASP A 262 -4.65 20.38 -28.14
N ASN A 263 -5.86 19.87 -27.89
CA ASN A 263 -6.19 19.18 -26.65
C ASN A 263 -5.35 17.90 -26.40
N HIS A 264 -4.84 17.24 -27.45
CA HIS A 264 -3.91 16.11 -27.31
C HIS A 264 -2.53 16.56 -26.82
N VAL A 265 -2.04 17.73 -27.26
CA VAL A 265 -0.79 18.32 -26.76
C VAL A 265 -0.93 18.71 -25.28
N VAL A 266 -2.04 19.38 -24.94
CA VAL A 266 -2.36 19.70 -23.54
C VAL A 266 -2.43 18.44 -22.69
N TRP A 267 -3.16 17.42 -23.14
CA TRP A 267 -3.28 16.14 -22.43
C TRP A 267 -1.93 15.50 -22.14
N ASN A 268 -1.03 15.44 -23.14
CA ASN A 268 0.26 14.77 -23.00
C ASN A 268 1.20 15.52 -22.04
N VAL A 269 1.25 16.86 -22.10
CA VAL A 269 2.07 17.68 -21.18
C VAL A 269 1.58 17.54 -19.74
N PHE A 270 0.27 17.67 -19.50
CA PHE A 270 -0.29 17.54 -18.15
C PHE A 270 -0.25 16.11 -17.61
N THR A 271 -0.38 15.08 -18.47
CA THR A 271 -0.18 13.68 -18.05
C THR A 271 1.27 13.45 -17.62
N TYR A 272 2.24 13.93 -18.40
CA TYR A 272 3.66 13.85 -18.04
C TYR A 272 3.95 14.52 -16.67
N TRP A 273 3.40 15.72 -16.42
CA TRP A 273 3.55 16.40 -15.13
C TRP A 273 2.80 15.73 -13.96
N ALA A 274 1.67 15.06 -14.21
CA ALA A 274 0.91 14.35 -13.18
C ALA A 274 1.51 12.98 -12.80
N GLU A 275 2.35 12.41 -13.69
CA GLU A 275 3.04 11.13 -13.51
C GLU A 275 4.51 11.30 -13.08
N SER A 276 5.04 12.54 -13.10
CA SER A 276 6.36 12.94 -12.55
C SER A 276 6.35 13.13 -11.03
#